data_AF-F7SBX0-F1
#
_entry.id   AF-F7SBX0-F1
#
_cell.length_a   1.000
_cell.length_b   1.000
_cell.length_c   1.000
_cell.angle_alpha   90.00
_cell.angle_beta   90.00
_cell.angle_gamma   90.00
#
_symmetry.space_group_name_H-M   'P 1'
#
loop_
_entity.id
_entity.type
_entity.pdbx_description
1 polymer ?
#
loop_
_entity_poly.entity_id
_entity_poly.type
_entity_poly.pdbx_seq_one_letter_code
_entity_poly.pdbx_strand_id
1 'polypeptide(L)' 'MREIVNAIFYVLRGGIAWSLLPRDFPPWPTAYRWFARFRDNGTWERINHHLVMLDRERAGREASPRRR' A
#
# COMPACT_ATOMS: atom_id res chain seq x y z
N MET A 1 -2.48 11.91 5.52
CA MET A 1 -2.57 10.57 4.90
C MET A 1 -1.26 10.12 4.24
N ARG A 2 -0.62 10.95 3.40
CA ARG A 2 0.64 10.63 2.71
C ARG A 2 1.75 10.08 3.64
N GLU A 3 1.98 10.71 4.79
CA GLU A 3 3.02 10.29 5.73
C GLU A 3 2.80 8.89 6.32
N ILE A 4 1.53 8.54 6.59
CA ILE A 4 1.16 7.19 7.05
C ILE A 4 1.46 6.16 5.96
N VAL A 5 1.09 6.45 4.71
CA VAL A 5 1.36 5.56 3.58
C VAL A 5 2.86 5.42 3.34
N ASN A 6 3.63 6.52 3.44
CA ASN A 6 5.08 6.48 3.35
C ASN A 6 5.70 5.63 4.46
N ALA A 7 5.23 5.76 5.71
CA ALA A 7 5.70 4.94 6.84
C ALA A 7 5.42 3.45 6.61
N ILE A 8 4.23 3.11 6.11
CA ILE A 8 3.87 1.73 5.76
C ILE A 8 4.81 1.21 4.66
N PHE A 9 5.03 1.97 3.59
CA PHE A 9 5.93 1.55 2.52
C PHE A 9 7.39 1.45 2.97
N TYR A 10 7.84 2.30 3.89
CA TYR A 10 9.16 2.20 4.48
C TYR A 10 9.37 0.82 5.13
N VAL A 11 8.43 0.43 6.00
CA VAL A 11 8.46 -0.87 6.69
C VAL A 11 8.36 -2.03 5.70
N LEU A 12 7.39 -2.00 4.78
CA LEU A 12 7.15 -3.10 3.83
C LEU A 12 8.29 -3.26 2.82
N ARG A 13 8.89 -2.17 2.34
CA ARG A 13 10.03 -2.22 1.41
C ARG A 13 11.31 -2.67 2.11
N GLY A 14 11.52 -2.25 3.35
CA GLY A 14 12.70 -2.60 4.14
C GLY A 14 12.63 -3.98 4.79
N GLY A 15 11.43 -4.56 4.95
CA GLY A 15 11.23 -5.81 5.69
C GLY A 15 11.62 -5.70 7.17
N ILE A 16 11.55 -4.49 7.74
CA ILE A 16 11.97 -4.22 9.12
C ILE A 16 10.80 -4.36 10.09
N ALA A 17 11.10 -4.46 11.39
CA ALA A 17 10.07 -4.38 12.42
C ALA A 17 9.44 -2.98 12.49
N TRP A 18 8.13 -2.90 12.76
CA TRP A 18 7.42 -1.63 12.94
C TRP A 18 8.04 -0.74 14.03
N SER A 19 8.54 -1.34 15.12
CA SER A 19 9.20 -0.63 16.21
C SER A 19 10.51 0.07 15.80
N LEU A 20 11.08 -0.30 14.66
CA LEU A 20 12.30 0.31 14.10
C LEU A 20 12.01 1.45 13.12
N LEU A 21 10.74 1.87 12.99
CA LEU A 21 10.36 3.00 12.16
C LEU A 21 11.10 4.28 12.65
N PRO A 22 11.80 5.00 11.75
CA PRO A 22 12.49 6.24 12.09
C PRO A 22 11.56 7.31 12.69
N ARG A 23 12.13 8.19 13.52
CA ARG A 23 11.37 9.20 14.29
C ARG A 23 10.79 10.35 13.44
N ASP A 24 11.26 10.51 12.21
CA ASP A 24 10.72 11.44 11.21
C ASP A 24 9.38 10.96 10.62
N PHE A 25 8.99 9.70 10.86
CA PHE A 25 7.67 9.20 10.50
C PHE A 25 6.66 9.34 11.66
N PRO A 26 5.35 9.27 11.35
CA PRO A 26 4.33 9.10 12.37
C PRO A 26 4.63 7.91 13.29
N PRO A 27 4.20 7.93 14.56
CA PRO A 27 4.45 6.83 15.50
C PRO A 27 4.05 5.48 14.92
N TRP A 28 4.92 4.48 15.07
CA TRP A 28 4.69 3.15 14.51
C TRP A 28 3.35 2.52 14.89
N PRO A 29 2.75 2.72 16.09
CA PRO A 29 1.44 2.16 16.40
C PRO A 29 0.33 2.77 15.53
N THR A 30 0.48 4.05 15.17
CA THR A 30 -0.45 4.75 14.27
C THR A 30 -0.31 4.19 12.86
N ALA A 31 0.91 4.07 12.33
CA ALA A 31 1.16 3.50 11.01
C ALA A 31 0.63 2.05 10.91
N TYR A 32 0.89 1.23 11.93
CA TYR A 32 0.41 -0.15 12.01
C TYR A 32 -1.11 -0.23 12.07
N ARG A 33 -1.77 0.62 12.88
CA ARG A 33 -3.24 0.66 12.95
C ARG A 33 -3.88 0.93 11.59
N TRP A 34 -3.32 1.86 10.82
CA TRP A 34 -3.79 2.15 9.47
C TRP A 34 -3.50 1.02 8.50
N PHE A 35 -2.31 0.42 8.57
CA PHE A 35 -1.99 -0.77 7.78
C PHE A 35 -2.98 -1.91 8.03
N ALA A 36 -3.24 -2.25 9.31
CA ALA A 36 -4.19 -3.29 9.68
C ALA A 36 -5.59 -2.97 9.15
N ARG A 37 -6.06 -1.73 9.31
CA ARG A 37 -7.34 -1.28 8.75
C ARG A 37 -7.43 -1.48 7.24
N PHE A 38 -6.36 -1.18 6.50
CA PHE A 38 -6.32 -1.34 5.04
C PHE A 38 -6.25 -2.78 4.58
N ARG A 39 -5.56 -3.63 5.34
CA ARG A 39 -5.54 -5.07 5.10
C ARG A 39 -6.93 -5.66 5.33
N ASP A 40 -7.55 -5.34 6.46
CA ASP A 40 -8.80 -5.98 6.89
C ASP A 40 -10.00 -5.55 6.04
N ASN A 41 -9.95 -4.37 5.42
CA ASN A 41 -11.04 -3.87 4.57
C ASN A 41 -10.78 -4.04 3.05
N GLY A 42 -9.73 -4.76 2.65
CA GLY A 42 -9.41 -5.02 1.25
C GLY A 42 -8.92 -3.79 0.46
N THR A 43 -8.41 -2.75 1.13
CA THR A 43 -7.98 -1.51 0.47
C THR A 43 -6.77 -1.76 -0.43
N TRP A 44 -5.83 -2.61 -0.01
CA TRP A 44 -4.63 -2.90 -0.82
C TRP A 44 -4.97 -3.58 -2.14
N GLU A 45 -5.90 -4.53 -2.12
CA GLU A 45 -6.40 -5.24 -3.28
C GLU A 45 -7.07 -4.28 -4.25
N ARG A 46 -7.90 -3.36 -3.74
CA ARG A 46 -8.56 -2.33 -4.54
C ARG A 46 -7.55 -1.36 -5.18
N ILE A 47 -6.59 -0.87 -4.41
CA ILE A 47 -5.53 0.02 -4.92
C ILE A 47 -4.73 -0.70 -6.01
N ASN A 48 -4.29 -1.93 -5.74
CA ASN A 48 -3.52 -2.73 -6.69
C ASN A 48 -4.32 -2.98 -7.97
N HIS A 49 -5.61 -3.33 -7.85
CA HIS A 49 -6.49 -3.48 -9.00
C HIS A 49 -6.52 -2.21 -9.86
N HIS A 50 -6.82 -1.06 -9.26
CA HIS A 50 -6.85 0.22 -10.00
C HIS A 50 -5.51 0.57 -10.64
N LEU A 51 -4.39 0.36 -9.95
CA LEU A 51 -3.06 0.61 -10.50
C LEU A 51 -2.74 -0.29 -11.69
N VAL A 52 -3.13 -1.57 -11.63
CA VAL A 52 -2.98 -2.51 -12.76
C VAL A 52 -3.84 -2.07 -13.94
N MET A 53 -5.10 -1.64 -13.72
CA MET A 53 -5.94 -1.14 -14.81
C MET A 53 -5.28 0.06 -15.50
N LEU A 54 -4.82 1.04 -14.72
CA LEU A 54 -4.18 2.26 -15.23
C LEU A 54 -2.87 1.96 -15.99
N ASP A 55 -2.06 1.03 -15.49
CA ASP A 55 -0.84 0.59 -16.18
C ASP A 55 -1.16 -0.09 -17.52
N ARG A 56 -2.20 -0.93 -17.56
CA ARG A 56 -2.63 -1.60 -18.79
C ARG A 56 -3.11 -0.61 -19.84
N GLU A 57 -3.94 0.35 -19.45
CA GLU A 57 -4.40 1.43 -20.34
C GLU A 57 -3.23 2.24 -20.89
N ARG A 58 -2.27 2.62 -20.04
CA ARG A 58 -1.03 3.32 -20.47
C ARG A 58 -0.19 2.49 -21.44
N ALA A 59 -0.17 1.18 -21.27
CA ALA A 59 0.50 0.24 -22.17
C ALA A 59 -0.31 -0.10 -23.44
N GLY A 60 -1.45 0.56 -23.68
CA GLY A 60 -2.32 0.31 -24.83
C GLY A 60 -3.06 -1.04 -24.79
N ARG A 61 -3.15 -1.66 -23.61
CA ARG A 61 -3.84 -2.94 -23.38
C ARG A 61 -5.22 -2.70 -22.77
N GLU A 62 -6.16 -3.59 -23.07
CA GLU A 62 -7.50 -3.56 -22.45
C GLU A 62 -7.39 -3.66 -20.93
N ALA A 63 -8.09 -2.76 -20.22
CA ALA A 63 -7.99 -2.60 -18.77
C ALA A 63 -8.35 -3.90 -18.03
N SER A 64 -9.36 -4.64 -18.49
CA SER A 64 -9.83 -5.87 -17.83
C SER A 64 -8.74 -6.96 -17.78
N PRO A 65 -8.31 -7.41 -16.59
CA PRO A 65 -7.59 -8.65 -16.45
C PRO A 65 -8.65 -9.75 -16.59
N ARG A 66 -8.62 -10.52 -17.67
CA ARG A 66 -9.41 -11.75 -17.76
C ARG A 66 -9.02 -12.61 -16.55
N ARG A 67 -9.96 -12.81 -15.63
CA ARG A 67 -9.79 -13.71 -14.48
C ARG A 67 -9.58 -15.10 -15.07
N ARG A 68 -8.38 -15.66 -14.90
CA ARG A 68 -8.08 -17.04 -15.28
C ARG A 68 -8.62 -18.00 -14.23
#